data_AF-A0A955DXM6-F1
#
_entry.id   AF-A0A955DXM6-F1
#
_cell.length_a   1.000
_cell.length_b   1.000
_cell.length_c   1.000
_cell.angle_alpha   90.00
_cell.angle_beta   90.00
_cell.angle_gamma   90.00
#
_symmetry.space_group_name_H-M   'P 1'
#
loop_
_entity.id
_entity.type
_entity.pdbx_description
1 polymer ?
#
loop_
_entity_poly.entity_id
_entity_poly.type
_entity_poly.pdbx_seq_one_letter_code
_entity_poly.pdbx_strand_id
1 'polypeptide(L)'
;MKRWMTLTCLLLASCGRQSPAPDPDEDASDPSVASTAEKTRPPAGATSPSLDPIPGWLLRVDSSGTTVDSNADAAAASTGGPGETFATDASPGGRATLSGLVAIEQPGVYRFTLDADALAPALAVYDAGGQALARTAGSTTDLRLEEGQVFVEASVSQAPDRATVMRVLWERDGTDGFVAEPIPTAVARVPKHGVAGAAHAIDDRIGRLLISELNCVACHATTSMDGLLERPAPDLRGIASRASSDWIARWIASPHTLKGGTAMPDLHLTEAQVTSIGAFLSTLGTTPGGAPANADRERGKVLYHTVGCVGCHQAIASEGDVFGKETLTATAPAHGAPVHLGDLAGKWHEDALASFLLDPHQARPAGRMPPMNLEPDEARDIASYLAAHFGTPSVSEPSSDTALIDEGRAAFVATGCVNCHTMEGLTPTVTSTILDELVADAWRDLPSSHPTYDLSESDADLIAVALDGIATRHASSMDRVELVASAFGCRNCHEWHGYGGPDEIRRAYFQSDGAADVGDEGRFPPRLDHVGWKLKTSWLEKVVHDGARARPYMRTRMPAFGDAVGDLPNLMALADGVHPGDGAEGPESTPDLVGAGRT
;
A
#
# COMPACT_ATOMS: atom_id res chain seq x y z
N MET A 1 25.74 -63.32 -12.57
CA MET A 1 25.37 -64.68 -12.11
C MET A 1 23.94 -64.62 -11.56
N LYS A 2 23.03 -65.44 -12.12
CA LYS A 2 21.63 -65.81 -11.70
C LYS A 2 20.64 -64.65 -11.39
N ARG A 3 19.66 -64.25 -12.22
CA ARG A 3 18.45 -64.86 -12.86
C ARG A 3 17.27 -65.23 -11.91
N TRP A 4 16.10 -64.62 -12.22
CA TRP A 4 14.67 -65.05 -12.06
C TRP A 4 14.00 -64.66 -10.72
N MET A 5 12.71 -64.28 -10.60
CA MET A 5 11.51 -64.65 -11.37
C MET A 5 10.32 -63.69 -11.08
N THR A 6 9.46 -63.51 -12.08
CA THR A 6 8.10 -62.91 -12.05
C THR A 6 7.10 -63.80 -11.30
N LEU A 7 6.06 -63.24 -10.67
CA LEU A 7 4.69 -63.79 -10.76
C LEU A 7 3.60 -62.79 -10.29
N THR A 8 2.62 -62.60 -11.17
CA THR A 8 1.33 -61.94 -10.99
C THR A 8 0.33 -62.91 -10.34
N CYS A 9 -0.61 -62.43 -9.52
CA CYS A 9 -1.95 -63.03 -9.38
C CYS A 9 -2.98 -62.04 -8.80
N LEU A 10 -4.09 -61.87 -9.52
CA LEU A 10 -5.33 -61.22 -9.14
C LEU A 10 -6.13 -62.06 -8.10
N LEU A 11 -6.97 -61.42 -7.28
CA LEU A 11 -8.46 -61.55 -7.31
C LEU A 11 -9.15 -61.02 -6.03
N LEU A 12 -10.05 -60.04 -6.27
CA LEU A 12 -11.39 -59.79 -5.71
C LEU A 12 -11.84 -60.48 -4.40
N ALA A 13 -12.35 -59.68 -3.46
CA ALA A 13 -13.67 -59.89 -2.82
C ALA A 13 -14.12 -58.67 -1.98
N SER A 14 -15.44 -58.54 -1.89
CA SER A 14 -16.28 -57.39 -1.49
C SER A 14 -16.76 -57.45 -0.03
N CYS A 15 -17.45 -56.36 0.40
CA CYS A 15 -18.31 -56.14 1.57
C CYS A 15 -17.57 -55.58 2.81
N GLY A 16 -18.03 -54.52 3.50
CA GLY A 16 -19.26 -53.73 3.46
C GLY A 16 -19.67 -53.37 4.90
N ARG A 17 -20.12 -52.12 5.14
CA ARG A 17 -20.76 -51.55 6.37
C ARG A 17 -19.85 -51.38 7.59
N GLN A 18 -20.09 -50.54 8.59
CA GLN A 18 -20.84 -49.30 8.85
C GLN A 18 -20.24 -48.78 10.19
N SER A 19 -20.23 -47.46 10.41
CA SER A 19 -19.64 -46.76 11.57
C SER A 19 -20.19 -47.21 12.95
N PRO A 20 -19.52 -46.83 14.05
CA PRO A 20 -20.13 -45.78 14.90
C PRO A 20 -19.11 -44.78 15.52
N ALA A 21 -19.61 -43.59 15.86
CA ALA A 21 -19.03 -42.59 16.80
C ALA A 21 -19.86 -42.58 18.11
N PRO A 22 -19.61 -41.75 19.14
CA PRO A 22 -18.39 -41.13 19.74
C PRO A 22 -18.22 -41.54 21.25
N ASP A 23 -17.09 -41.29 21.95
CA ASP A 23 -16.80 -40.23 22.98
C ASP A 23 -16.02 -40.92 24.16
N PRO A 24 -15.45 -40.25 25.21
CA PRO A 24 -14.57 -39.07 25.35
C PRO A 24 -13.28 -39.35 26.23
N ASP A 25 -12.35 -38.39 26.31
CA ASP A 25 -11.26 -38.15 27.33
C ASP A 25 -10.28 -39.32 27.70
N GLU A 26 -8.95 -39.21 27.86
CA GLU A 26 -7.99 -38.11 28.12
C GLU A 26 -6.55 -38.65 27.92
N ASP A 27 -5.64 -37.79 27.44
CA ASP A 27 -4.18 -37.66 27.68
C ASP A 27 -3.16 -38.84 27.60
N ALA A 28 -2.25 -38.76 26.61
CA ALA A 28 -0.85 -38.26 26.74
C ALA A 28 0.19 -38.92 25.80
N SER A 29 1.04 -38.09 25.16
CA SER A 29 2.47 -38.30 24.75
C SER A 29 2.86 -38.60 23.26
N ASP A 30 2.99 -37.53 22.44
CA ASP A 30 4.09 -37.06 21.51
C ASP A 30 5.06 -38.03 20.73
N PRO A 31 5.86 -37.65 19.66
CA PRO A 31 5.96 -36.43 18.83
C PRO A 31 6.18 -36.57 17.27
N SER A 32 6.01 -35.41 16.60
CA SER A 32 6.76 -34.84 15.43
C SER A 32 6.75 -35.47 14.03
N VAL A 33 6.19 -34.75 13.04
CA VAL A 33 6.94 -34.04 11.95
C VAL A 33 6.11 -32.79 11.56
N ALA A 34 6.53 -31.64 12.06
CA ALA A 34 5.93 -30.34 11.80
C ALA A 34 6.60 -29.66 10.59
N SER A 35 5.76 -29.14 9.69
CA SER A 35 6.14 -28.28 8.57
C SER A 35 6.59 -26.91 9.10
N THR A 36 7.90 -26.65 9.07
CA THR A 36 8.50 -25.34 9.37
C THR A 36 8.32 -24.39 8.19
N ALA A 37 7.18 -23.70 8.15
CA ALA A 37 7.04 -22.42 7.48
C ALA A 37 7.04 -21.36 8.59
N GLU A 38 8.17 -20.68 8.74
CA GLU A 38 8.32 -19.57 9.68
C GLU A 38 7.52 -18.39 9.14
N LYS A 39 6.22 -18.40 9.46
CA LYS A 39 5.35 -17.23 9.39
C LYS A 39 5.85 -16.28 10.46
N THR A 40 6.30 -15.08 10.09
CA THR A 40 6.27 -13.93 10.99
C THR A 40 4.80 -13.57 11.22
N ARG A 41 4.18 -14.36 12.09
CA ARG A 41 2.87 -14.15 12.71
C ARG A 41 3.08 -13.11 13.80
N PRO A 42 2.35 -11.99 13.85
CA PRO A 42 2.23 -11.26 15.10
C PRO A 42 1.58 -12.23 16.11
N PRO A 43 2.12 -12.37 17.34
CA PRO A 43 1.65 -13.39 18.27
C PRO A 43 0.14 -13.23 18.49
N ALA A 44 -0.61 -14.29 18.20
CA ALA A 44 -2.03 -14.32 18.54
C ALA A 44 -2.13 -14.40 20.07
N GLY A 45 -2.81 -13.43 20.67
CA GLY A 45 -2.84 -13.21 22.12
C GLY A 45 -2.21 -11.87 22.58
N ALA A 46 -2.21 -10.82 21.76
CA ALA A 46 -1.79 -9.48 22.19
C ALA A 46 -2.84 -8.87 23.13
N THR A 47 -2.73 -9.22 24.41
CA THR A 47 -3.33 -8.46 25.51
C THR A 47 -2.75 -7.04 25.53
N SER A 48 -3.47 -6.03 25.02
CA SER A 48 -3.01 -4.63 24.96
C SER A 48 -1.72 -4.43 24.13
N PRO A 49 -1.60 -3.37 23.31
CA PRO A 49 -0.34 -3.10 22.64
C PRO A 49 0.77 -2.92 23.70
N SER A 50 1.93 -3.53 23.47
CA SER A 50 3.13 -3.21 24.24
C SER A 50 3.36 -1.70 24.18
N LEU A 51 3.77 -1.12 25.30
CA LEU A 51 4.15 0.30 25.44
C LEU A 51 5.50 0.59 24.73
N ASP A 52 5.72 0.03 23.54
CA ASP A 52 6.90 0.33 22.73
C ASP A 52 6.80 1.78 22.24
N PRO A 53 7.92 2.52 22.20
CA PRO A 53 7.91 3.92 21.81
C PRO A 53 7.62 4.05 20.31
N ILE A 54 6.44 4.58 19.97
CA ILE A 54 6.01 4.86 18.60
C ILE A 54 6.91 5.96 18.00
N PRO A 55 7.63 5.72 16.89
CA PRO A 55 8.36 6.77 16.18
C PRO A 55 7.40 7.84 15.68
N GLY A 56 7.75 9.11 15.91
CA GLY A 56 6.86 10.20 15.51
C GLY A 56 6.81 11.33 16.51
N TRP A 57 5.83 12.17 16.28
CA TRP A 57 5.49 13.31 17.10
C TRP A 57 4.01 13.28 17.45
N LEU A 58 3.58 14.03 18.47
CA LEU A 58 2.18 14.25 18.83
C LEU A 58 1.76 15.67 18.45
N LEU A 59 0.70 15.82 17.65
CA LEU A 59 0.02 17.08 17.37
C LEU A 59 -1.27 17.15 18.16
N ARG A 60 -1.56 18.32 18.73
CA ARG A 60 -2.84 18.66 19.34
C ARG A 60 -3.33 19.98 18.76
N VAL A 61 -4.61 20.08 18.45
CA VAL A 61 -5.24 21.31 17.92
C VAL A 61 -6.40 21.70 18.83
N ASP A 62 -6.28 22.84 19.50
CA ASP A 62 -7.29 23.35 20.43
C ASP A 62 -8.20 24.38 19.74
N SER A 63 -9.49 24.08 19.51
CA SER A 63 -10.47 25.02 18.97
C SER A 63 -11.38 25.63 20.07
N SER A 64 -11.25 26.94 20.31
CA SER A 64 -12.17 27.81 21.08
C SER A 64 -12.94 27.21 22.28
N GLY A 65 -12.22 26.68 23.27
CA GLY A 65 -12.74 26.49 24.65
C GLY A 65 -13.45 25.17 24.94
N THR A 66 -13.67 24.32 23.94
CA THR A 66 -13.84 22.88 24.18
C THR A 66 -12.44 22.29 24.05
N THR A 67 -11.93 21.63 25.10
CA THR A 67 -10.87 20.64 24.89
C THR A 67 -11.53 19.55 24.07
N VAL A 68 -11.52 19.71 22.75
CA VAL A 68 -11.63 18.55 21.90
C VAL A 68 -10.29 17.87 22.17
N ASP A 69 -10.28 16.91 23.11
CA ASP A 69 -9.37 15.79 22.94
C ASP A 69 -9.83 15.19 21.61
N SER A 70 -9.35 15.74 20.52
CA SER A 70 -9.65 15.31 19.17
C SER A 70 -8.87 14.03 18.95
N ASN A 71 -9.27 12.99 19.68
CA ASN A 71 -9.05 11.59 19.36
C ASN A 71 -9.84 11.20 18.08
N ALA A 72 -9.95 12.11 17.11
CA ALA A 72 -10.62 11.90 15.83
C ALA A 72 -9.99 12.70 14.66
N ASP A 73 -9.38 13.88 14.90
CA ASP A 73 -9.00 14.78 13.78
C ASP A 73 -7.56 15.34 13.81
N ALA A 74 -6.70 14.87 14.71
CA ALA A 74 -5.27 15.21 14.68
C ALA A 74 -4.43 14.11 15.30
N ALA A 75 -4.61 12.89 14.82
CA ALA A 75 -3.69 11.86 15.21
C ALA A 75 -2.35 12.03 14.48
N ALA A 76 -1.43 12.76 15.10
CA ALA A 76 -0.01 12.46 14.93
C ALA A 76 0.27 11.19 15.73
N ALA A 77 -0.27 10.15 15.15
CA ALA A 77 -0.11 8.79 15.51
C ALA A 77 -0.06 8.03 14.20
N SER A 78 0.96 8.34 13.44
CA SER A 78 1.39 7.49 12.36
C SER A 78 2.24 6.38 12.98
N THR A 79 1.85 5.13 12.80
CA THR A 79 2.83 4.10 12.49
C THR A 79 3.23 4.40 11.05
N GLY A 80 4.36 5.07 10.95
CA GLY A 80 4.95 5.62 9.73
C GLY A 80 5.94 6.70 10.19
N GLY A 81 7.24 6.34 10.27
CA GLY A 81 8.34 7.14 10.84
C GLY A 81 8.79 8.41 10.03
N PRO A 82 10.11 8.72 9.88
CA PRO A 82 10.74 9.89 9.21
C PRO A 82 10.24 11.34 9.21
N GLY A 83 9.95 12.01 10.33
CA GLY A 83 10.17 13.47 10.45
C GLY A 83 9.24 14.38 9.66
N GLU A 84 8.19 14.88 10.30
CA GLU A 84 7.41 15.98 9.75
C GLU A 84 6.93 16.93 10.85
N THR A 85 6.64 18.13 10.41
CA THR A 85 5.87 19.09 11.15
C THR A 85 4.87 19.75 10.20
N PHE A 86 3.76 20.18 10.77
CA PHE A 86 2.42 20.09 10.20
C PHE A 86 2.06 21.27 9.29
N ALA A 87 1.47 20.97 8.14
CA ALA A 87 0.34 21.73 7.63
C ALA A 87 -0.93 21.36 8.43
N THR A 88 -1.52 22.31 9.14
CA THR A 88 -2.83 22.17 9.78
C THR A 88 -3.90 22.54 8.77
N ASP A 89 -4.47 21.57 8.08
CA ASP A 89 -5.78 21.70 7.44
C ASP A 89 -6.94 21.57 8.45
N ALA A 90 -6.66 21.23 9.71
CA ALA A 90 -7.62 21.33 10.81
C ALA A 90 -8.35 22.68 10.80
N SER A 91 -9.67 22.62 11.02
CA SER A 91 -10.63 23.74 10.98
C SER A 91 -10.01 25.07 11.42
N PRO A 92 -10.16 26.16 10.65
CA PRO A 92 -9.51 27.42 10.95
C PRO A 92 -9.82 27.93 12.35
N GLY A 93 -8.77 28.39 13.06
CA GLY A 93 -8.88 28.96 14.39
C GLY A 93 -8.57 27.96 15.51
N GLY A 94 -7.52 28.26 16.27
CA GLY A 94 -7.10 27.42 17.37
C GLY A 94 -5.61 27.53 17.67
N ARG A 95 -5.15 26.75 18.65
CA ARG A 95 -3.71 26.58 18.93
C ARG A 95 -3.29 25.17 18.52
N ALA A 96 -2.34 25.08 17.60
CA ALA A 96 -1.68 23.84 17.25
C ALA A 96 -0.43 23.65 18.12
N THR A 97 -0.26 22.49 18.73
CA THR A 97 0.89 22.14 19.58
C THR A 97 1.47 20.81 19.12
N LEU A 98 2.70 20.88 18.62
CA LEU A 98 3.55 19.75 18.32
C LEU A 98 4.41 19.40 19.55
N SER A 99 4.50 18.13 19.92
CA SER A 99 5.40 17.65 20.96
C SER A 99 6.02 16.28 20.68
N GLY A 100 7.25 16.05 21.16
CA GLY A 100 7.96 14.80 20.89
C GLY A 100 9.17 14.62 21.79
N LEU A 101 9.55 13.36 22.02
CA LEU A 101 10.78 13.02 22.71
C LEU A 101 11.89 12.80 21.68
N VAL A 102 12.93 13.65 21.69
CA VAL A 102 14.01 13.66 20.70
C VAL A 102 15.30 13.11 21.33
N ALA A 103 15.86 12.07 20.71
CA ALA A 103 17.14 11.49 21.08
C ALA A 103 18.29 12.40 20.63
N ILE A 104 19.21 12.67 21.56
CA ILE A 104 20.45 13.38 21.33
C ILE A 104 21.55 12.33 21.34
N GLU A 105 21.98 11.91 20.15
CA GLU A 105 22.96 10.83 19.99
C GLU A 105 24.39 11.26 20.28
N GLN A 106 24.68 12.57 20.16
CA GLN A 106 26.00 13.13 20.44
C GLN A 106 25.85 14.43 21.23
N PRO A 107 26.69 14.65 22.26
CA PRO A 107 26.70 15.92 22.97
C PRO A 107 27.11 17.07 22.02
N GLY A 108 26.58 18.27 22.26
CA GLY A 108 26.86 19.40 21.39
C GLY A 108 26.06 20.66 21.72
N VAL A 109 26.30 21.71 20.94
CA VAL A 109 25.42 22.89 20.91
C VAL A 109 24.43 22.67 19.79
N TYR A 110 23.16 22.55 20.18
CA TYR A 110 22.04 22.39 19.28
C TYR A 110 21.25 23.68 19.19
N ARG A 111 20.88 24.10 17.98
CA ARG A 111 19.90 25.16 17.76
C ARG A 111 18.61 24.54 17.26
N PHE A 112 17.52 24.79 17.96
CA PHE A 112 16.17 24.41 17.53
C PHE A 112 15.46 25.64 16.97
N THR A 113 14.83 25.48 15.81
CA THR A 113 14.08 26.55 15.13
C THR A 113 12.68 26.09 14.76
N LEU A 114 11.66 26.82 15.21
CA LEU A 114 10.27 26.74 14.75
C LEU A 114 10.09 27.64 13.52
N ASP A 115 10.15 27.03 12.34
CA ASP A 115 9.84 27.63 11.06
C ASP A 115 8.33 27.50 10.80
N ALA A 116 7.57 28.59 10.85
CA ALA A 116 6.10 28.54 10.71
C ALA A 116 5.55 29.78 10.02
N ASP A 117 4.50 29.61 9.21
CA ASP A 117 3.77 30.70 8.56
C ASP A 117 2.56 31.21 9.39
N ALA A 118 2.71 31.09 10.71
CA ALA A 118 1.68 31.20 11.72
C ALA A 118 1.87 32.40 12.65
N LEU A 119 0.89 32.63 13.52
CA LEU A 119 0.98 33.67 14.56
C LEU A 119 1.40 33.07 15.91
N ALA A 120 2.03 33.91 16.74
CA ALA A 120 2.41 33.58 18.12
C ALA A 120 3.20 32.25 18.27
N PRO A 121 4.33 32.07 17.56
CA PRO A 121 5.16 30.88 17.71
C PRO A 121 5.71 30.79 19.13
N ALA A 122 5.72 29.58 19.68
CA ALA A 122 6.38 29.28 20.94
C ALA A 122 7.10 27.94 20.84
N LEU A 123 8.34 27.91 21.34
CA LEU A 123 9.19 26.72 21.36
C LEU A 123 9.73 26.52 22.78
N ALA A 124 9.63 25.28 23.26
CA ALA A 124 10.14 24.87 24.55
C ALA A 124 10.87 23.53 24.43
N VAL A 125 11.99 23.42 25.16
CA VAL A 125 12.78 22.19 25.25
C VAL A 125 12.97 21.88 26.72
N TYR A 126 12.79 20.62 27.08
CA TYR A 126 12.83 20.13 28.45
C TYR A 126 13.79 18.94 28.54
N ASP A 127 14.40 18.75 29.70
CA ASP A 127 15.18 17.55 29.98
C ASP A 127 14.28 16.34 30.31
N ALA A 128 14.91 15.18 30.52
CA ALA A 128 14.22 13.94 30.91
C ALA A 128 13.50 14.04 32.27
N GLY A 129 13.87 15.00 33.13
CA GLY A 129 13.21 15.29 34.41
C GLY A 129 12.02 16.24 34.28
N GLY A 130 11.72 16.74 33.08
CA GLY A 130 10.67 17.72 32.82
C GLY A 130 11.05 19.15 33.21
N GLN A 131 12.32 19.41 33.53
CA GLN A 131 12.80 20.77 33.76
C GLN A 131 13.01 21.46 32.42
N ALA A 132 12.47 22.67 32.29
CA ALA A 132 12.64 23.47 31.08
C ALA A 132 14.12 23.87 30.92
N LEU A 133 14.72 23.45 29.81
CA LEU A 133 16.05 23.86 29.36
C LEU A 133 15.96 25.19 28.60
N ALA A 134 14.90 25.36 27.80
CA ALA A 134 14.55 26.61 27.15
C ALA A 134 13.04 26.80 27.04
N ARG A 135 12.61 28.06 27.09
CA ARG A 135 11.27 28.51 26.69
C ARG A 135 11.41 29.83 25.97
N THR A 136 10.93 29.91 24.75
CA THR A 136 10.98 31.14 23.96
C THR A 136 9.62 31.42 23.33
N ALA A 137 9.20 32.68 23.38
CA ALA A 137 8.08 33.20 22.60
C ALA A 137 8.53 33.61 21.18
N GLY A 138 9.78 33.29 20.82
CA GLY A 138 10.33 33.40 19.48
C GLY A 138 10.53 32.04 18.84
N SER A 139 10.98 32.06 17.60
CA SER A 139 11.13 30.85 16.78
C SER A 139 12.43 30.08 16.99
N THR A 140 13.36 30.49 17.85
CA THR A 140 14.69 29.86 17.90
C THR A 140 15.25 29.80 19.31
N THR A 141 15.95 28.71 19.65
CA THR A 141 16.70 28.58 20.91
C THR A 141 17.97 27.73 20.73
N ASP A 142 19.05 28.15 21.40
CA ASP A 142 20.34 27.46 21.39
C ASP A 142 20.58 26.80 22.75
N LEU A 143 20.98 25.52 22.75
CA LEU A 143 21.12 24.71 23.94
C LEU A 143 22.37 23.85 23.86
N ARG A 144 23.14 23.80 24.94
CA ARG A 144 24.13 22.73 25.14
C ARG A 144 23.40 21.50 25.64
N LEU A 145 23.44 20.41 24.88
CA LEU A 145 22.82 19.14 25.23
C LEU A 145 23.88 18.06 25.39
N GLU A 146 23.66 17.18 26.36
CA GLU A 146 24.42 15.94 26.53
C GLU A 146 23.72 14.79 25.78
N GLU A 147 24.42 13.67 25.60
CA GLU A 147 23.81 12.45 25.07
C GLU A 147 22.63 12.01 25.95
N GLY A 148 21.49 11.69 25.32
CA GLY A 148 20.28 11.32 26.03
C GLY A 148 19.01 11.67 25.26
N GLN A 149 18.00 12.16 25.97
CA GLN A 149 16.70 12.49 25.39
C GLN A 149 16.19 13.82 25.94
N VAL A 150 15.62 14.63 25.07
CA VAL A 150 14.93 15.88 25.42
C VAL A 150 13.48 15.81 24.97
N PHE A 151 12.59 16.50 25.67
CA PHE A 151 11.22 16.71 25.22
C PHE A 151 11.13 18.07 24.52
N VAL A 152 10.68 18.08 23.28
CA VAL A 152 10.53 19.29 22.47
C VAL A 152 9.05 19.56 22.28
N GLU A 153 8.64 20.82 22.47
CA GLU A 153 7.27 21.30 22.31
C GLU A 153 7.29 22.59 21.50
N ALA A 154 6.58 22.59 20.37
CA ALA A 154 6.42 23.73 19.48
C ALA A 154 4.93 24.03 19.33
N SER A 155 4.53 25.29 19.34
CA SER A 155 3.12 25.65 19.17
C SER A 155 2.94 26.95 18.42
N VAL A 156 1.82 27.05 17.72
CA VAL A 156 1.43 28.20 16.91
C VAL A 156 -0.08 28.45 17.02
N SER A 157 -0.49 29.69 16.83
CA SER A 157 -1.88 30.05 16.57
C SER A 157 -2.16 29.93 15.07
N GLN A 158 -3.17 29.14 14.72
CA GLN A 158 -3.52 28.88 13.33
C GLN A 158 -4.09 30.15 12.67
N ALA A 159 -3.81 30.30 11.38
CA ALA A 159 -4.46 31.29 10.55
C ALA A 159 -5.98 30.99 10.44
N PRO A 160 -6.85 32.03 10.47
CA PRO A 160 -8.30 31.84 10.41
C PRO A 160 -8.82 31.59 8.98
N ASP A 161 -7.99 31.76 7.95
CA ASP A 161 -8.38 31.76 6.54
C ASP A 161 -7.58 30.79 5.67
N ARG A 162 -6.54 30.14 6.21
CA ARG A 162 -5.73 29.16 5.48
C ARG A 162 -5.14 28.10 6.40
N ALA A 163 -4.72 27.00 5.80
CA ALA A 163 -3.92 26.00 6.50
C ALA A 163 -2.60 26.62 6.98
N THR A 164 -2.19 26.26 8.19
CA THR A 164 -0.96 26.76 8.81
C THR A 164 0.13 25.72 8.70
N VAL A 165 1.27 26.09 8.13
CA VAL A 165 2.43 25.24 7.97
C VAL A 165 3.45 25.59 9.05
N MET A 166 3.91 24.61 9.82
CA MET A 166 4.96 24.77 10.82
C MET A 166 5.98 23.63 10.75
N ARG A 167 7.23 23.87 11.16
CA ARG A 167 8.28 22.88 11.39
C ARG A 167 9.34 23.16 12.42
N VAL A 168 9.79 22.09 13.08
CA VAL A 168 10.91 22.14 14.01
C VAL A 168 12.16 21.66 13.31
N LEU A 169 13.04 22.61 13.01
CA LEU A 169 14.38 22.38 12.52
C LEU A 169 15.34 22.24 13.71
N TRP A 170 16.36 21.44 13.53
CA TRP A 170 17.52 21.39 14.42
C TRP A 170 18.81 21.54 13.62
N GLU A 171 19.83 22.05 14.27
CA GLU A 171 21.20 22.03 13.76
C GLU A 171 22.16 21.80 14.92
N ARG A 172 23.32 21.26 14.60
CA ARG A 172 24.38 21.03 15.58
C ARG A 172 25.64 21.75 15.12
N ASP A 173 26.14 22.64 15.95
CA ASP A 173 27.40 23.33 15.70
C ASP A 173 28.58 22.34 15.80
N GLY A 174 29.60 22.53 14.95
CA GLY A 174 30.86 21.78 15.01
C GLY A 174 31.31 21.22 13.66
N THR A 175 32.52 20.68 13.60
CA THR A 175 33.07 20.06 12.38
C THR A 175 32.33 18.80 11.96
N ASP A 176 31.80 18.07 12.94
CA ASP A 176 30.94 16.90 12.73
C ASP A 176 29.45 17.27 12.88
N GLY A 177 29.17 18.57 12.95
CA GLY A 177 27.83 19.13 13.03
C GLY A 177 27.04 18.95 11.74
N PHE A 178 25.78 19.39 11.77
CA PHE A 178 24.90 19.39 10.61
C PHE A 178 24.15 20.71 10.55
N VAL A 179 23.81 21.13 9.33
CA VAL A 179 23.05 22.37 9.07
C VAL A 179 21.59 22.21 9.47
N ALA A 180 20.86 23.32 9.57
CA ALA A 180 19.41 23.29 9.82
C ALA A 180 18.68 22.30 8.91
N GLU A 181 18.09 21.29 9.53
CA GLU A 181 17.27 20.26 8.90
C GLU A 181 16.07 19.92 9.80
N PRO A 182 14.98 19.38 9.27
CA PRO A 182 13.89 18.87 10.10
C PRO A 182 14.39 17.74 11.03
N ILE A 183 13.86 17.67 12.25
CA ILE A 183 14.22 16.59 13.18
C ILE A 183 13.70 15.24 12.64
N PRO A 184 14.57 14.26 12.35
CA PRO A 184 14.13 12.96 11.85
C PRO A 184 13.37 12.19 12.94
N THR A 185 12.25 11.54 12.63
CA THR A 185 11.61 10.66 13.62
C THR A 185 12.34 9.33 13.84
N ALA A 186 13.45 9.07 13.13
CA ALA A 186 14.45 8.09 13.56
C ALA A 186 14.90 8.40 15.01
N VAL A 187 15.03 9.68 15.36
CA VAL A 187 15.40 10.15 16.69
C VAL A 187 14.22 10.70 17.51
N ALA A 188 13.02 10.90 16.93
CA ALA A 188 11.83 11.37 17.65
C ALA A 188 10.86 10.23 18.03
N ARG A 189 10.21 10.33 19.20
CA ARG A 189 9.18 9.40 19.68
C ARG A 189 7.95 10.14 20.20
N VAL A 190 6.78 9.54 19.96
CA VAL A 190 5.51 10.00 20.54
C VAL A 190 5.63 9.96 22.07
N PRO A 191 5.29 11.06 22.76
CA PRO A 191 5.29 11.09 24.22
C PRO A 191 4.36 10.03 24.80
N LYS A 192 4.70 9.46 25.97
CA LYS A 192 3.91 8.39 26.61
C LYS A 192 2.42 8.68 26.73
N HIS A 193 2.04 9.94 26.96
CA HIS A 193 0.64 10.37 27.09
C HIS A 193 -0.13 10.39 25.76
N GLY A 194 0.57 10.35 24.62
CA GLY A 194 -0.02 10.30 23.28
C GLY A 194 -0.03 8.92 22.64
N VAL A 195 0.67 7.92 23.22
CA VAL A 195 0.87 6.58 22.63
C VAL A 195 -0.44 5.81 22.38
N ALA A 196 -1.48 6.03 23.18
CA ALA A 196 -2.77 5.38 22.98
C ALA A 196 -3.57 6.00 21.81
N GLY A 197 -3.65 7.34 21.74
CA GLY A 197 -4.33 8.06 20.66
C GLY A 197 -3.66 7.86 19.30
N ALA A 198 -2.33 8.00 19.28
CA ALA A 198 -1.46 6.87 19.02
C ALA A 198 -1.94 5.69 18.13
N ALA A 199 -1.77 4.51 18.72
CA ALA A 199 -2.26 3.25 18.19
C ALA A 199 -3.69 3.32 17.61
N HIS A 200 -4.61 4.05 18.24
CA HIS A 200 -5.98 4.13 17.76
C HIS A 200 -6.10 4.71 16.34
N ALA A 201 -5.37 5.77 16.01
CA ALA A 201 -5.50 6.37 14.69
C ALA A 201 -4.79 5.61 13.57
N ILE A 202 -3.79 4.82 13.95
CA ILE A 202 -3.15 3.84 13.08
C ILE A 202 -4.18 2.82 12.65
N ASP A 203 -4.86 2.25 13.65
CA ASP A 203 -5.88 1.23 13.46
C ASP A 203 -7.02 1.78 12.60
N ASP A 204 -7.48 3.00 12.90
CA ASP A 204 -8.44 3.73 12.07
C ASP A 204 -7.97 3.89 10.62
N ARG A 205 -6.74 4.36 10.36
CA ARG A 205 -6.24 4.56 9.00
C ARG A 205 -6.20 3.24 8.23
N ILE A 206 -5.79 2.16 8.89
CA ILE A 206 -5.80 0.83 8.28
C ILE A 206 -7.25 0.39 8.00
N GLY A 207 -8.19 0.62 8.91
CA GLY A 207 -9.61 0.37 8.72
C GLY A 207 -10.19 1.13 7.52
N ARG A 208 -9.86 2.42 7.38
CA ARG A 208 -10.26 3.25 6.22
C ARG A 208 -9.64 2.77 4.92
N LEU A 209 -8.39 2.32 4.95
CA LEU A 209 -7.76 1.70 3.79
C LEU A 209 -8.53 0.43 3.40
N LEU A 210 -8.93 -0.42 4.35
CA LEU A 210 -9.74 -1.62 4.09
C LEU A 210 -11.11 -1.26 3.51
N ILE A 211 -11.83 -0.29 4.10
CA ILE A 211 -13.11 0.22 3.58
C ILE A 211 -12.97 0.68 2.13
N SER A 212 -11.88 1.38 1.83
CA SER A 212 -11.58 1.87 0.48
C SER A 212 -11.25 0.70 -0.45
N GLU A 213 -10.29 -0.16 -0.13
CA GLU A 213 -9.81 -1.26 -0.99
C GLU A 213 -10.88 -2.31 -1.30
N LEU A 214 -11.85 -2.50 -0.40
CA LEU A 214 -13.00 -3.39 -0.58
C LEU A 214 -14.20 -2.69 -1.22
N ASN A 215 -14.06 -1.39 -1.51
CA ASN A 215 -15.05 -0.55 -2.16
C ASN A 215 -16.41 -0.57 -1.44
N CYS A 216 -16.41 -0.54 -0.11
CA CYS A 216 -17.63 -0.60 0.70
C CYS A 216 -18.63 0.51 0.33
N VAL A 217 -18.11 1.67 -0.10
CA VAL A 217 -18.88 2.85 -0.54
C VAL A 217 -19.74 2.60 -1.77
N ALA A 218 -19.50 1.52 -2.54
CA ALA A 218 -20.31 1.14 -3.70
C ALA A 218 -21.76 0.79 -3.35
N CYS A 219 -21.99 0.33 -2.12
CA CYS A 219 -23.32 0.03 -1.58
C CYS A 219 -23.67 0.92 -0.39
N HIS A 220 -22.68 1.25 0.44
CA HIS A 220 -22.80 2.11 1.61
C HIS A 220 -22.38 3.54 1.25
N ALA A 221 -23.26 4.29 0.59
CA ALA A 221 -22.97 5.68 0.22
C ALA A 221 -22.49 6.49 1.44
N THR A 222 -21.61 7.46 1.23
CA THR A 222 -21.11 8.36 2.29
C THR A 222 -21.35 9.81 1.90
N THR A 223 -21.51 10.68 2.89
CA THR A 223 -21.62 12.13 2.67
C THR A 223 -20.28 12.81 2.41
N SER A 224 -19.16 12.16 2.75
CA SER A 224 -17.80 12.68 2.58
C SER A 224 -16.81 11.58 2.23
N MET A 225 -15.97 11.81 1.21
CA MET A 225 -14.83 10.95 0.89
C MET A 225 -13.54 11.36 1.61
N ASP A 226 -13.62 12.30 2.56
CA ASP A 226 -12.44 12.78 3.29
C ASP A 226 -11.79 11.64 4.10
N GLY A 227 -10.51 11.37 3.84
CA GLY A 227 -9.80 10.25 4.45
C GLY A 227 -10.13 8.87 3.90
N LEU A 228 -10.82 8.78 2.75
CA LEU A 228 -11.06 7.55 2.00
C LEU A 228 -10.47 7.65 0.59
N LEU A 229 -10.33 6.52 -0.10
CA LEU A 229 -9.94 6.47 -1.51
C LEU A 229 -11.06 5.88 -2.36
N GLU A 230 -11.25 6.42 -3.56
CA GLU A 230 -12.11 5.80 -4.57
C GLU A 230 -11.41 4.57 -5.16
N ARG A 231 -12.04 3.39 -5.03
CA ARG A 231 -11.46 2.12 -5.50
C ARG A 231 -12.48 1.29 -6.30
N PRO A 232 -13.00 1.80 -7.44
CA PRO A 232 -13.92 1.05 -8.29
C PRO A 232 -13.33 -0.31 -8.74
N ALA A 233 -14.21 -1.29 -8.93
CA ALA A 233 -13.82 -2.60 -9.43
C ALA A 233 -13.45 -2.54 -10.93
N PRO A 234 -12.84 -3.60 -11.49
CA PRO A 234 -12.41 -3.61 -12.89
C PRO A 234 -13.51 -3.25 -13.89
N ASP A 235 -13.13 -2.52 -14.95
CA ASP A 235 -14.02 -2.23 -16.07
C ASP A 235 -14.32 -3.51 -16.86
N LEU A 236 -15.61 -3.82 -17.06
CA LEU A 236 -16.04 -5.04 -17.74
C LEU A 236 -16.54 -4.85 -19.18
N ARG A 237 -16.56 -3.63 -19.74
CA ARG A 237 -17.11 -3.32 -21.08
C ARG A 237 -16.49 -4.14 -22.22
N GLY A 238 -15.27 -4.64 -22.04
CA GLY A 238 -14.55 -5.49 -23.00
C GLY A 238 -13.95 -6.76 -22.38
N ILE A 239 -14.55 -7.32 -21.32
CA ILE A 239 -13.95 -8.44 -20.58
C ILE A 239 -13.64 -9.67 -21.45
N ALA A 240 -14.46 -9.98 -22.46
CA ALA A 240 -14.24 -11.14 -23.35
C ALA A 240 -13.01 -10.99 -24.27
N SER A 241 -12.49 -9.77 -24.43
CA SER A 241 -11.21 -9.56 -25.12
C SER A 241 -9.99 -9.92 -24.27
N ARG A 242 -10.19 -10.07 -22.96
CA ARG A 242 -9.12 -10.26 -21.98
C ARG A 242 -9.20 -11.64 -21.35
N ALA A 243 -10.40 -12.10 -20.99
CA ALA A 243 -10.61 -13.36 -20.28
C ALA A 243 -11.59 -14.33 -20.94
N SER A 244 -11.30 -15.63 -20.80
CA SER A 244 -12.13 -16.70 -21.33
C SER A 244 -13.45 -16.83 -20.55
N SER A 245 -14.51 -17.27 -21.22
CA SER A 245 -15.81 -17.47 -20.58
C SER A 245 -15.79 -18.54 -19.49
N ASP A 246 -14.99 -19.61 -19.66
CA ASP A 246 -14.73 -20.60 -18.60
C ASP A 246 -14.08 -19.98 -17.36
N TRP A 247 -13.06 -19.14 -17.55
CA TRP A 247 -12.43 -18.46 -16.42
C TRP A 247 -13.40 -17.51 -15.71
N ILE A 248 -14.20 -16.76 -16.48
CA ILE A 248 -15.22 -15.85 -15.94
C ILE A 248 -16.21 -16.64 -15.07
N ALA A 249 -16.74 -17.76 -15.57
CA ALA A 249 -17.69 -18.60 -14.84
C ALA A 249 -17.09 -19.14 -13.52
N ARG A 250 -15.86 -19.66 -13.56
CA ARG A 250 -15.16 -20.13 -12.34
C ARG A 250 -14.89 -18.99 -11.35
N TRP A 251 -14.53 -17.82 -11.85
CA TRP A 251 -14.25 -16.63 -11.03
C TRP A 251 -15.48 -16.15 -10.28
N ILE A 252 -16.62 -15.98 -10.97
CA ILE A 252 -17.85 -15.48 -10.33
C ILE A 252 -18.50 -16.51 -9.40
N ALA A 253 -18.25 -17.81 -9.62
CA ALA A 253 -18.78 -18.86 -8.76
C ALA A 253 -18.05 -18.96 -7.42
N SER A 254 -16.74 -18.72 -7.39
CA SER A 254 -15.92 -18.86 -6.17
C SER A 254 -14.62 -18.03 -6.26
N PRO A 255 -14.70 -16.69 -6.13
CA PRO A 255 -13.56 -15.80 -6.37
C PRO A 255 -12.39 -16.08 -5.41
N HIS A 256 -12.67 -16.29 -4.13
CA HIS A 256 -11.67 -16.55 -3.09
C HIS A 256 -10.94 -17.90 -3.25
N THR A 257 -11.62 -18.90 -3.83
CA THR A 257 -10.98 -20.18 -4.17
C THR A 257 -10.02 -20.04 -5.34
N LEU A 258 -10.38 -19.25 -6.36
CA LEU A 258 -9.53 -19.05 -7.52
C LEU A 258 -8.36 -18.10 -7.23
N LYS A 259 -8.57 -17.12 -6.34
CA LYS A 259 -7.53 -16.22 -5.84
C LYS A 259 -7.84 -15.79 -4.40
N GLY A 260 -7.14 -16.38 -3.43
CA GLY A 260 -7.22 -15.94 -2.02
C GLY A 260 -6.85 -14.46 -1.85
N GLY A 261 -7.50 -13.78 -0.91
CA GLY A 261 -7.32 -12.34 -0.67
C GLY A 261 -7.77 -11.43 -1.82
N THR A 262 -8.71 -11.88 -2.67
CA THR A 262 -9.31 -11.01 -3.69
C THR A 262 -10.34 -10.06 -3.09
N ALA A 263 -10.38 -8.82 -3.59
CA ALA A 263 -11.36 -7.82 -3.16
C ALA A 263 -12.78 -8.07 -3.72
N MET A 264 -12.95 -8.99 -4.68
CA MET A 264 -14.28 -9.38 -5.14
C MET A 264 -14.92 -10.30 -4.08
N PRO A 265 -16.06 -9.92 -3.49
CA PRO A 265 -16.73 -10.78 -2.53
C PRO A 265 -17.38 -11.98 -3.21
N ASP A 266 -17.64 -13.02 -2.42
CA ASP A 266 -18.58 -14.06 -2.81
C ASP A 266 -20.01 -13.51 -2.70
N LEU A 267 -20.73 -13.49 -3.81
CA LEU A 267 -22.12 -13.01 -3.89
C LEU A 267 -23.15 -14.14 -3.66
N HIS A 268 -22.70 -15.37 -3.36
CA HIS A 268 -23.53 -16.55 -3.16
C HIS A 268 -24.46 -16.84 -4.35
N LEU A 269 -23.93 -16.68 -5.57
CA LEU A 269 -24.69 -16.87 -6.80
C LEU A 269 -25.09 -18.34 -6.99
N THR A 270 -26.30 -18.56 -7.48
CA THR A 270 -26.75 -19.90 -7.92
C THR A 270 -26.05 -20.33 -9.20
N GLU A 271 -25.96 -21.63 -9.47
CA GLU A 271 -25.39 -22.16 -10.72
C GLU A 271 -26.04 -21.57 -11.98
N ALA A 272 -27.36 -21.33 -11.93
CA ALA A 272 -28.10 -20.70 -13.03
C ALA A 272 -27.65 -19.25 -13.26
N GLN A 273 -27.49 -18.47 -12.19
CA GLN A 273 -26.98 -17.09 -12.27
C GLN A 273 -25.53 -17.05 -12.76
N VAL A 274 -24.66 -17.93 -12.28
CA VAL A 274 -23.28 -18.06 -12.78
C VAL A 274 -23.28 -18.32 -14.29
N THR A 275 -24.09 -19.28 -14.74
CA THR A 275 -24.16 -19.66 -16.15
C THR A 275 -24.66 -18.50 -17.02
N SER A 276 -25.76 -17.86 -16.64
CA SER A 276 -26.35 -16.76 -17.42
C SER A 276 -25.46 -15.51 -17.42
N ILE A 277 -24.91 -15.11 -16.26
CA ILE A 277 -23.98 -13.98 -16.16
C ILE A 277 -22.71 -14.26 -16.97
N GLY A 278 -22.14 -15.46 -16.88
CA GLY A 278 -20.99 -15.87 -17.69
C GLY A 278 -21.27 -15.79 -19.19
N ALA A 279 -22.44 -16.23 -19.63
CA ALA A 279 -22.88 -16.11 -21.02
C ALA A 279 -22.97 -14.63 -21.45
N PHE A 280 -23.59 -13.76 -20.66
CA PHE A 280 -23.65 -12.33 -20.94
C PHE A 280 -22.24 -11.71 -21.05
N LEU A 281 -21.38 -11.92 -20.06
CA LEU A 281 -20.02 -11.34 -20.03
C LEU A 281 -19.16 -11.85 -21.19
N SER A 282 -19.36 -13.09 -21.65
CA SER A 282 -18.64 -13.66 -22.81
C SER A 282 -18.89 -12.92 -24.13
N THR A 283 -19.97 -12.12 -24.20
CA THR A 283 -20.31 -11.33 -25.40
C THR A 283 -19.73 -9.92 -25.39
N LEU A 284 -19.10 -9.50 -24.28
CA LEU A 284 -18.63 -8.14 -24.09
C LEU A 284 -17.21 -7.94 -24.63
N GLY A 285 -17.14 -7.49 -25.87
CA GLY A 285 -15.90 -7.25 -26.60
C GLY A 285 -15.61 -8.34 -27.64
N THR A 286 -14.43 -8.26 -28.25
CA THR A 286 -14.00 -9.25 -29.25
C THR A 286 -12.75 -9.95 -28.74
N THR A 287 -12.75 -11.28 -28.76
CA THR A 287 -11.57 -12.08 -28.42
C THR A 287 -10.48 -11.88 -29.47
N PRO A 288 -9.29 -11.37 -29.12
CA PRO A 288 -8.20 -11.27 -30.07
C PRO A 288 -7.80 -12.66 -30.57
N GLY A 289 -7.69 -12.82 -31.89
CA GLY A 289 -7.19 -14.04 -32.51
C GLY A 289 -5.70 -13.93 -32.81
N GLY A 290 -4.86 -14.76 -32.19
CA GLY A 290 -3.45 -14.89 -32.54
C GLY A 290 -2.55 -15.30 -31.38
N ALA A 291 -1.47 -16.02 -31.68
CA ALA A 291 -0.32 -16.12 -30.79
C ALA A 291 0.63 -14.94 -31.08
N PRO A 292 1.22 -14.28 -30.07
CA PRO A 292 2.18 -13.20 -30.32
C PRO A 292 3.34 -13.68 -31.18
N ALA A 293 3.56 -13.02 -32.32
CA ALA A 293 4.75 -13.26 -33.10
C ALA A 293 5.96 -12.57 -32.42
N ASN A 294 7.02 -13.35 -32.14
CA ASN A 294 8.36 -12.90 -31.74
C ASN A 294 8.56 -12.40 -30.29
N ALA A 295 7.94 -13.03 -29.27
CA ALA A 295 8.31 -12.77 -27.87
C ALA A 295 9.59 -13.52 -27.47
N ASP A 296 10.46 -12.88 -26.69
CA ASP A 296 11.66 -13.45 -26.07
C ASP A 296 11.41 -13.69 -24.58
N ARG A 297 11.15 -14.94 -24.22
CA ARG A 297 10.85 -15.35 -22.83
C ARG A 297 12.03 -15.13 -21.88
N GLU A 298 13.26 -15.32 -22.33
CA GLU A 298 14.43 -15.13 -21.46
C GLU A 298 14.67 -13.65 -21.19
N ARG A 299 14.47 -12.79 -22.21
CA ARG A 299 14.45 -11.34 -22.00
C ARG A 299 13.31 -10.93 -21.06
N GLY A 300 12.12 -11.50 -21.23
CA GLY A 300 10.97 -11.31 -20.34
C GLY A 300 11.24 -11.67 -18.89
N LYS A 301 11.95 -12.79 -18.65
CA LYS A 301 12.43 -13.19 -17.31
C LYS A 301 13.31 -12.11 -16.69
N VAL A 302 14.31 -11.61 -17.40
CA VAL A 302 15.21 -10.56 -16.89
C VAL A 302 14.46 -9.25 -16.64
N LEU A 303 13.58 -8.86 -17.56
CA LEU A 303 12.78 -7.65 -17.45
C LEU A 303 11.89 -7.68 -16.21
N TYR A 304 11.06 -8.73 -16.05
CA TYR A 304 10.20 -8.90 -14.87
C TYR A 304 10.97 -8.69 -13.55
N HIS A 305 12.17 -9.27 -13.46
CA HIS A 305 12.96 -9.18 -12.24
C HIS A 305 13.59 -7.79 -12.03
N THR A 306 13.96 -7.07 -13.09
CA THR A 306 14.79 -5.85 -12.96
C THR A 306 14.05 -4.53 -13.12
N VAL A 307 12.94 -4.49 -13.86
CA VAL A 307 12.20 -3.24 -14.11
C VAL A 307 11.39 -2.77 -12.90
N GLY A 308 11.12 -3.65 -11.93
CA GLY A 308 10.46 -3.34 -10.67
C GLY A 308 9.27 -4.22 -10.31
N CYS A 309 8.86 -5.18 -11.15
CA CYS A 309 7.69 -6.03 -10.88
C CYS A 309 7.83 -6.80 -9.55
N VAL A 310 9.05 -7.24 -9.22
CA VAL A 310 9.35 -8.00 -7.99
C VAL A 310 9.12 -7.20 -6.70
N GLY A 311 9.06 -5.87 -6.77
CA GLY A 311 8.71 -5.03 -5.63
C GLY A 311 7.33 -5.36 -5.06
N CYS A 312 6.36 -5.66 -5.94
CA CYS A 312 4.99 -6.02 -5.55
C CYS A 312 4.69 -7.52 -5.75
N HIS A 313 5.24 -8.15 -6.80
CA HIS A 313 4.88 -9.49 -7.26
C HIS A 313 5.84 -10.61 -6.84
N GLN A 314 6.85 -10.32 -6.01
CA GLN A 314 7.91 -11.25 -5.59
C GLN A 314 8.79 -11.73 -6.77
N ALA A 315 9.98 -12.24 -6.45
CA ALA A 315 10.83 -12.91 -7.43
C ALA A 315 10.29 -14.31 -7.76
N ILE A 316 10.28 -14.66 -9.05
CA ILE A 316 9.79 -15.96 -9.55
C ILE A 316 10.96 -16.90 -9.83
N ALA A 317 12.11 -16.35 -10.19
CA ALA A 317 13.36 -17.06 -10.43
C ALA A 317 14.46 -16.56 -9.48
N SER A 318 15.52 -17.37 -9.32
CA SER A 318 16.66 -17.02 -8.49
C SER A 318 17.58 -16.01 -9.17
N GLU A 319 18.40 -15.33 -8.38
CA GLU A 319 19.40 -14.40 -8.90
C GLU A 319 20.36 -15.08 -9.89
N GLY A 320 20.78 -16.31 -9.58
CA GLY A 320 21.65 -17.11 -10.45
C GLY A 320 21.01 -17.44 -11.80
N ASP A 321 19.73 -17.81 -11.82
CA ASP A 321 18.99 -18.10 -13.06
C ASP A 321 18.67 -16.84 -13.87
N VAL A 322 18.31 -15.75 -13.20
CA VAL A 322 17.98 -14.47 -13.86
C VAL A 322 19.22 -13.87 -14.52
N PHE A 323 20.38 -13.89 -13.86
CA PHE A 323 21.60 -13.25 -14.36
C PHE A 323 22.62 -14.21 -14.98
N GLY A 324 22.35 -15.51 -15.02
CA GLY A 324 23.23 -16.53 -15.59
C GLY A 324 24.58 -16.65 -14.84
N LYS A 325 24.57 -16.47 -13.52
CA LYS A 325 25.78 -16.46 -12.68
C LYS A 325 25.79 -17.69 -11.76
N GLU A 326 26.58 -18.69 -12.12
CA GLU A 326 26.70 -19.98 -11.39
C GLU A 326 27.15 -19.82 -9.93
N THR A 327 27.76 -18.70 -9.56
CA THR A 327 28.23 -18.40 -8.20
C THR A 327 27.14 -17.85 -7.27
N LEU A 328 25.96 -17.51 -7.81
CA LEU A 328 24.83 -16.98 -7.05
C LEU A 328 23.84 -18.08 -6.70
N THR A 329 22.89 -17.78 -5.80
CA THR A 329 21.91 -18.78 -5.35
C THR A 329 21.12 -19.31 -6.55
N ALA A 330 21.04 -20.64 -6.67
CA ALA A 330 20.28 -21.29 -7.74
C ALA A 330 18.79 -21.46 -7.37
N THR A 331 18.47 -21.41 -6.08
CA THR A 331 17.10 -21.59 -5.57
C THR A 331 16.34 -20.28 -5.58
N ALA A 332 15.15 -20.26 -6.18
CA ALA A 332 14.26 -19.10 -6.11
C ALA A 332 13.87 -18.84 -4.64
N PRO A 333 13.72 -17.57 -4.21
CA PRO A 333 13.34 -17.29 -2.83
C PRO A 333 11.99 -17.90 -2.46
N ALA A 334 11.93 -18.63 -1.35
CA ALA A 334 10.67 -19.19 -0.85
C ALA A 334 9.95 -18.16 0.00
N HIS A 335 9.04 -17.37 -0.59
CA HIS A 335 8.30 -16.33 0.14
C HIS A 335 6.80 -16.44 -0.08
N GLY A 336 6.04 -16.35 1.02
CA GLY A 336 4.59 -16.21 0.97
C GLY A 336 4.24 -14.86 0.34
N ALA A 337 3.70 -14.88 -0.88
CA ALA A 337 3.37 -13.65 -1.59
C ALA A 337 2.21 -12.90 -0.91
N PRO A 338 2.27 -11.55 -0.81
CA PRO A 338 1.08 -10.74 -0.53
C PRO A 338 0.14 -10.64 -1.75
N VAL A 339 0.63 -10.90 -2.99
CA VAL A 339 -0.19 -10.89 -4.21
C VAL A 339 0.10 -12.12 -5.07
N HIS A 340 -0.74 -13.14 -4.97
CA HIS A 340 -0.67 -14.32 -5.84
C HIS A 340 -1.17 -13.96 -7.25
N LEU A 341 -0.38 -14.25 -8.29
CA LEU A 341 -0.73 -13.95 -9.69
C LEU A 341 -1.82 -14.89 -10.24
N GLY A 342 -2.06 -16.02 -9.59
CA GLY A 342 -3.12 -16.96 -9.94
C GLY A 342 -2.86 -17.69 -11.27
N ASP A 343 -3.94 -18.11 -11.93
CA ASP A 343 -3.92 -18.72 -13.27
C ASP A 343 -3.96 -17.60 -14.33
N LEU A 344 -2.80 -16.99 -14.63
CA LEU A 344 -2.73 -15.90 -15.60
C LEU A 344 -3.04 -16.37 -17.03
N ALA A 345 -2.52 -17.52 -17.45
CA ALA A 345 -2.74 -18.03 -18.80
C ALA A 345 -4.19 -18.49 -19.02
N GLY A 346 -4.86 -19.03 -17.99
CA GLY A 346 -6.28 -19.33 -18.07
C GLY A 346 -7.14 -18.06 -18.05
N LYS A 347 -6.68 -16.99 -17.37
CA LYS A 347 -7.37 -15.71 -17.29
C LYS A 347 -7.15 -14.82 -18.51
N TRP A 348 -5.96 -14.76 -19.07
CA TRP A 348 -5.56 -13.73 -20.03
C TRP A 348 -5.18 -14.32 -21.37
N HIS A 349 -5.69 -13.72 -22.45
CA HIS A 349 -5.00 -13.82 -23.73
C HIS A 349 -3.63 -13.12 -23.65
N GLU A 350 -2.59 -13.70 -24.24
CA GLU A 350 -1.21 -13.21 -24.07
C GLU A 350 -1.02 -11.76 -24.56
N ASP A 351 -1.57 -11.42 -25.74
CA ASP A 351 -1.55 -10.04 -26.27
C ASP A 351 -2.35 -9.06 -25.40
N ALA A 352 -3.44 -9.54 -24.79
CA ALA A 352 -4.24 -8.75 -23.87
C ALA A 352 -3.50 -8.52 -22.55
N LEU A 353 -2.71 -9.50 -22.08
CA LEU A 353 -1.81 -9.34 -20.94
C LEU A 353 -0.71 -8.33 -21.27
N ALA A 354 -0.08 -8.39 -22.45
CA ALA A 354 0.91 -7.41 -22.87
C ALA A 354 0.31 -5.98 -22.92
N SER A 355 -0.90 -5.85 -23.46
CA SER A 355 -1.64 -4.56 -23.49
C SER A 355 -1.96 -4.07 -22.07
N PHE A 356 -2.35 -4.97 -21.16
CA PHE A 356 -2.58 -4.64 -19.76
C PHE A 356 -1.29 -4.20 -19.05
N LEU A 357 -0.13 -4.78 -19.36
CA LEU A 357 1.14 -4.37 -18.78
C LEU A 357 1.59 -2.97 -19.22
N LEU A 358 1.18 -2.52 -20.41
CA LEU A 358 1.44 -1.17 -20.91
C LEU A 358 0.58 -0.11 -20.20
N ASP A 359 -0.71 -0.39 -20.04
CA ASP A 359 -1.66 0.52 -19.38
C ASP A 359 -2.69 -0.27 -18.55
N PRO A 360 -2.33 -0.65 -17.30
CA PRO A 360 -3.21 -1.41 -16.43
C PRO A 360 -4.50 -0.65 -16.05
N HIS A 361 -4.43 0.69 -16.01
CA HIS A 361 -5.51 1.54 -15.52
C HIS A 361 -6.72 1.58 -16.47
N GLN A 362 -6.54 1.26 -17.76
CA GLN A 362 -7.68 1.05 -18.69
C GLN A 362 -8.60 -0.08 -18.25
N ALA A 363 -8.02 -1.17 -17.74
CA ALA A 363 -8.80 -2.32 -17.27
C ALA A 363 -9.20 -2.18 -15.80
N ARG A 364 -8.38 -1.48 -15.02
CA ARG A 364 -8.54 -1.30 -13.58
C ARG A 364 -8.23 0.16 -13.23
N PRO A 365 -9.21 1.07 -13.36
CA PRO A 365 -8.99 2.50 -13.09
C PRO A 365 -8.42 2.76 -11.70
N ALA A 366 -8.85 1.98 -10.71
CA ALA A 366 -8.26 1.93 -9.37
C ALA A 366 -7.43 0.66 -9.15
N GLY A 367 -6.69 0.19 -10.15
CA GLY A 367 -5.71 -0.87 -9.96
C GLY A 367 -4.56 -0.37 -9.09
N ARG A 368 -4.00 -1.23 -8.22
CA ARG A 368 -2.73 -0.92 -7.53
C ARG A 368 -1.52 -1.03 -8.47
N MET A 369 -1.69 -1.71 -9.61
CA MET A 369 -0.62 -1.93 -10.57
C MET A 369 -0.53 -0.72 -11.51
N PRO A 370 0.51 0.11 -11.41
CA PRO A 370 0.71 1.24 -12.30
C PRO A 370 1.31 0.81 -13.64
N PRO A 371 1.19 1.65 -14.68
CA PRO A 371 2.09 1.61 -15.83
C PRO A 371 3.56 1.63 -15.39
N MET A 372 4.33 0.64 -15.86
CA MET A 372 5.75 0.46 -15.49
C MET A 372 6.73 1.10 -16.49
N ASN A 373 6.23 2.01 -17.34
CA ASN A 373 6.99 2.64 -18.43
C ASN A 373 7.71 1.59 -19.31
N LEU A 374 6.97 0.58 -19.75
CA LEU A 374 7.44 -0.49 -20.62
C LEU A 374 7.32 -0.10 -22.10
N GLU A 375 8.27 -0.53 -22.91
CA GLU A 375 8.11 -0.52 -24.36
C GLU A 375 7.21 -1.68 -24.82
N PRO A 376 6.55 -1.59 -26.00
CA PRO A 376 5.63 -2.62 -26.46
C PRO A 376 6.25 -4.01 -26.60
N ASP A 377 7.54 -4.12 -26.93
CA ASP A 377 8.25 -5.40 -27.00
C ASP A 377 8.62 -5.96 -25.63
N GLU A 378 9.01 -5.10 -24.69
CA GLU A 378 9.23 -5.49 -23.30
C GLU A 378 7.95 -6.05 -22.66
N ALA A 379 6.80 -5.39 -22.88
CA ALA A 379 5.52 -5.85 -22.38
C ALA A 379 5.12 -7.23 -22.94
N ARG A 380 5.36 -7.48 -24.24
CA ARG A 380 5.11 -8.80 -24.87
C ARG A 380 5.98 -9.89 -24.26
N ASP A 381 7.25 -9.61 -24.02
CA ASP A 381 8.18 -10.60 -23.47
C ASP A 381 7.85 -10.96 -22.03
N ILE A 382 7.53 -9.95 -21.21
CA ILE A 382 7.07 -10.18 -19.83
C ILE A 382 5.76 -10.98 -19.85
N ALA A 383 4.81 -10.62 -20.71
CA ALA A 383 3.55 -11.36 -20.83
C ALA A 383 3.80 -12.84 -21.20
N SER A 384 4.70 -13.11 -22.16
CA SER A 384 5.04 -14.46 -22.58
C SER A 384 5.75 -15.28 -21.48
N TYR A 385 6.59 -14.62 -20.69
CA TYR A 385 7.22 -15.23 -19.52
C TYR A 385 6.18 -15.58 -18.43
N LEU A 386 5.30 -14.64 -18.10
CA LEU A 386 4.27 -14.84 -17.08
C LEU A 386 3.23 -15.88 -17.49
N ALA A 387 2.74 -15.85 -18.73
CA ALA A 387 1.78 -16.82 -19.23
C ALA A 387 2.36 -18.26 -19.23
N ALA A 388 3.65 -18.42 -19.54
CA ALA A 388 4.31 -19.72 -19.48
C ALA A 388 4.52 -20.23 -18.05
N HIS A 389 4.59 -19.33 -17.06
CA HIS A 389 4.81 -19.69 -15.66
C HIS A 389 3.51 -19.95 -14.90
N PHE A 390 2.42 -19.26 -15.25
CA PHE A 390 1.18 -19.24 -14.48
C PHE A 390 0.00 -19.80 -15.24
N GLY A 391 -0.15 -21.13 -15.21
CA GLY A 391 -1.34 -21.85 -15.66
C GLY A 391 -1.29 -22.30 -17.12
N THR A 392 -2.46 -22.58 -17.70
CA THR A 392 -2.59 -23.06 -19.08
C THR A 392 -3.67 -22.27 -19.83
N PRO A 393 -3.46 -21.90 -21.09
CA PRO A 393 -4.47 -21.20 -21.88
C PRO A 393 -5.82 -21.91 -21.89
N SER A 394 -6.88 -21.15 -21.60
CA SER A 394 -8.26 -21.59 -21.73
C SER A 394 -8.90 -20.84 -22.90
N VAL A 395 -9.49 -21.58 -23.83
CA VAL A 395 -10.23 -21.02 -24.97
C VAL A 395 -11.67 -21.49 -24.87
N SER A 396 -12.60 -20.57 -24.94
CA SER A 396 -14.02 -20.86 -24.91
C SER A 396 -14.75 -19.86 -25.80
N GLU A 397 -15.67 -20.36 -26.62
CA GLU A 397 -16.44 -19.52 -27.54
C GLU A 397 -17.49 -18.70 -26.75
N PRO A 398 -17.81 -17.48 -27.21
CA PRO A 398 -18.93 -16.71 -26.69
C PRO A 398 -20.25 -17.48 -26.80
N SER A 399 -21.16 -17.27 -25.86
CA SER A 399 -22.52 -17.81 -25.97
C SER A 399 -23.26 -17.18 -27.16
N SER A 400 -24.02 -17.99 -27.89
CA SER A 400 -24.94 -17.53 -28.94
C SER A 400 -26.42 -17.58 -28.53
N ASP A 401 -26.72 -18.02 -27.29
CA ASP A 401 -28.09 -18.11 -26.78
C ASP A 401 -28.56 -16.75 -26.25
N THR A 402 -29.38 -16.07 -27.03
CA THR A 402 -29.87 -14.72 -26.72
C THR A 402 -30.71 -14.68 -25.45
N ALA A 403 -31.50 -15.72 -25.16
CA ALA A 403 -32.34 -15.73 -23.97
C ALA A 403 -31.48 -15.83 -22.71
N LEU A 404 -30.44 -16.67 -22.76
CA LEU A 404 -29.48 -16.82 -21.66
C LEU A 404 -28.65 -15.53 -21.45
N ILE A 405 -28.28 -14.84 -22.53
CA ILE A 405 -27.58 -13.54 -22.47
C ILE A 405 -28.47 -12.47 -21.81
N ASP A 406 -29.73 -12.37 -22.20
CA ASP A 406 -30.67 -11.40 -21.63
C ASP A 406 -30.95 -11.69 -20.15
N GLU A 407 -31.11 -12.96 -19.78
CA GLU A 407 -31.21 -13.41 -18.39
C GLU A 407 -29.95 -13.02 -17.60
N GLY A 408 -28.77 -13.25 -18.18
CA GLY A 408 -27.48 -12.90 -17.58
C GLY A 408 -27.33 -11.41 -17.33
N ARG A 409 -27.74 -10.58 -18.29
CA ARG A 409 -27.74 -9.12 -18.14
C ARG A 409 -28.66 -8.68 -17.01
N ALA A 410 -29.84 -9.27 -16.90
CA ALA A 410 -30.77 -8.97 -15.80
C ALA A 410 -30.23 -9.43 -14.44
N ALA A 411 -29.67 -10.63 -14.38
CA ALA A 411 -29.05 -11.18 -13.17
C ALA A 411 -27.87 -10.33 -12.70
N PHE A 412 -26.99 -9.89 -13.62
CA PHE A 412 -25.83 -9.04 -13.32
C PHE A 412 -26.22 -7.74 -12.60
N VAL A 413 -27.35 -7.13 -12.98
CA VAL A 413 -27.89 -5.95 -12.29
C VAL A 413 -28.49 -6.34 -10.94
N ALA A 414 -29.35 -7.37 -10.93
CA ALA A 414 -30.11 -7.78 -9.75
C ALA A 414 -29.22 -8.27 -8.60
N THR A 415 -28.04 -8.81 -8.89
CA THR A 415 -27.07 -9.28 -7.89
C THR A 415 -26.06 -8.20 -7.48
N GLY A 416 -26.23 -6.96 -7.93
CA GLY A 416 -25.40 -5.83 -7.52
C GLY A 416 -24.03 -5.74 -8.19
N CYS A 417 -23.75 -6.47 -9.26
CA CYS A 417 -22.43 -6.42 -9.91
C CYS A 417 -22.11 -5.01 -10.43
N VAL A 418 -23.14 -4.26 -10.88
CA VAL A 418 -23.03 -2.88 -11.39
C VAL A 418 -22.70 -1.86 -10.28
N ASN A 419 -22.91 -2.19 -9.00
CA ASN A 419 -22.50 -1.31 -7.90
C ASN A 419 -20.99 -1.09 -7.88
N CYS A 420 -20.23 -2.13 -8.20
CA CYS A 420 -18.77 -2.08 -8.17
C CYS A 420 -18.15 -1.96 -9.57
N HIS A 421 -18.72 -2.65 -10.58
CA HIS A 421 -18.14 -2.73 -11.92
C HIS A 421 -18.72 -1.70 -12.88
N THR A 422 -17.83 -0.97 -13.56
CA THR A 422 -18.20 -0.06 -14.65
C THR A 422 -18.76 -0.84 -15.85
N MET A 423 -19.96 -0.46 -16.29
CA MET A 423 -20.69 -1.06 -17.41
C MET A 423 -21.47 0.01 -18.17
N GLU A 424 -21.53 -0.10 -19.50
CA GLU A 424 -22.28 0.84 -20.33
C GLU A 424 -23.77 0.52 -20.31
N GLY A 425 -24.61 1.55 -20.12
CA GLY A 425 -26.07 1.41 -20.18
C GLY A 425 -26.70 0.58 -19.06
N LEU A 426 -25.97 0.36 -17.96
CA LEU A 426 -26.46 -0.27 -16.73
C LEU A 426 -26.24 0.68 -15.55
N THR A 427 -27.19 0.70 -14.62
CA THR A 427 -27.13 1.53 -13.42
C THR A 427 -27.21 0.65 -12.16
N PRO A 428 -26.50 1.00 -11.08
CA PRO A 428 -26.63 0.31 -9.80
C PRO A 428 -28.08 0.33 -9.29
N THR A 429 -28.54 -0.78 -8.71
CA THR A 429 -29.90 -0.89 -8.13
C THR A 429 -29.89 -1.33 -6.68
N VAL A 430 -28.76 -1.80 -6.15
CA VAL A 430 -28.62 -2.21 -4.75
C VAL A 430 -28.16 -1.01 -3.92
N THR A 431 -28.76 -0.80 -2.76
CA THR A 431 -28.37 0.24 -1.81
C THR A 431 -28.35 -0.34 -0.40
N SER A 432 -27.51 0.21 0.46
CA SER A 432 -27.42 -0.17 1.87
C SER A 432 -27.56 1.06 2.78
N THR A 433 -27.55 0.86 4.09
CA THR A 433 -27.40 1.94 5.07
C THR A 433 -26.16 2.76 4.74
N ILE A 434 -26.25 4.09 4.81
CA ILE A 434 -25.10 4.94 4.51
C ILE A 434 -23.95 4.66 5.49
N LEU A 435 -22.71 4.78 5.01
CA LEU A 435 -21.51 4.44 5.77
C LEU A 435 -21.46 5.19 7.11
N ASP A 436 -21.89 6.45 7.10
CA ASP A 436 -21.86 7.39 8.21
C ASP A 436 -22.84 7.03 9.35
N GLU A 437 -23.78 6.11 9.09
CA GLU A 437 -24.78 5.63 10.05
C GLU A 437 -24.51 4.17 10.49
N LEU A 438 -23.47 3.52 9.97
CA LEU A 438 -23.13 2.15 10.36
C LEU A 438 -22.54 2.13 11.76
N VAL A 439 -22.97 1.14 12.55
CA VAL A 439 -22.43 0.88 13.89
C VAL A 439 -21.49 -0.33 13.86
N ALA A 440 -20.46 -0.29 14.71
CA ALA A 440 -19.33 -1.23 14.74
C ALA A 440 -19.69 -2.74 14.76
N ASP A 441 -20.83 -3.12 15.34
CA ASP A 441 -21.24 -4.53 15.48
C ASP A 441 -22.33 -4.99 14.48
N ALA A 442 -22.74 -4.14 13.54
CA ALA A 442 -23.86 -4.41 12.62
C ALA A 442 -23.63 -5.63 11.69
N TRP A 443 -22.39 -6.12 11.58
CA TRP A 443 -21.99 -7.20 10.68
C TRP A 443 -22.06 -8.61 11.30
N ARG A 444 -22.28 -8.75 12.62
CA ARG A 444 -22.21 -10.04 13.34
C ARG A 444 -23.38 -11.00 13.05
N ASP A 445 -24.51 -10.49 12.55
CA ASP A 445 -25.75 -11.27 12.30
C ASP A 445 -26.26 -11.11 10.84
N LEU A 446 -25.36 -11.08 9.85
CA LEU A 446 -25.75 -10.87 8.45
C LEU A 446 -26.41 -12.12 7.82
N PRO A 447 -27.51 -11.97 7.05
CA PRO A 447 -28.08 -13.06 6.29
C PRO A 447 -27.11 -13.62 5.24
N SER A 448 -27.29 -14.89 4.88
CA SER A 448 -26.45 -15.60 3.90
C SER A 448 -26.48 -15.01 2.48
N SER A 449 -27.35 -14.04 2.20
CA SER A 449 -27.42 -13.32 0.93
C SER A 449 -26.47 -12.11 0.86
N HIS A 450 -25.76 -11.80 1.95
CA HIS A 450 -24.79 -10.69 1.96
C HIS A 450 -23.48 -11.09 1.26
N PRO A 451 -22.85 -10.14 0.53
CA PRO A 451 -21.51 -10.35 -0.02
C PRO A 451 -20.52 -10.75 1.08
N THR A 452 -19.78 -11.83 0.85
CA THR A 452 -18.77 -12.32 1.80
C THR A 452 -17.36 -11.99 1.31
N TYR A 453 -16.68 -11.16 2.09
CA TYR A 453 -15.27 -10.81 1.89
C TYR A 453 -14.37 -11.76 2.71
N ASP A 454 -13.16 -12.01 2.23
CA ASP A 454 -12.12 -12.78 2.93
C ASP A 454 -11.44 -11.91 3.99
N LEU A 455 -12.18 -11.59 5.05
CA LEU A 455 -11.74 -10.73 6.16
C LEU A 455 -11.34 -11.59 7.36
N SER A 456 -10.20 -11.26 7.98
CA SER A 456 -9.85 -11.79 9.30
C SER A 456 -10.61 -11.06 10.41
N GLU A 457 -10.63 -11.63 11.62
CA GLU A 457 -11.18 -10.95 12.81
C GLU A 457 -10.48 -9.62 13.07
N SER A 458 -9.16 -9.56 12.84
CA SER A 458 -8.38 -8.32 12.96
C SER A 458 -8.80 -7.27 11.93
N ASP A 459 -9.13 -7.66 10.70
CA ASP A 459 -9.59 -6.70 9.69
C ASP A 459 -10.95 -6.11 10.07
N ALA A 460 -11.83 -6.95 10.62
CA ALA A 460 -13.15 -6.53 11.09
C ALA A 460 -13.04 -5.54 12.26
N ASP A 461 -12.13 -5.79 13.22
CA ASP A 461 -11.88 -4.86 14.33
C ASP A 461 -11.35 -3.51 13.83
N LEU A 462 -10.43 -3.51 12.86
CA LEU A 462 -9.89 -2.27 12.27
C LEU A 462 -10.96 -1.48 11.52
N ILE A 463 -11.84 -2.16 10.77
CA ILE A 463 -12.99 -1.53 10.11
C ILE A 463 -13.94 -0.92 11.16
N ALA A 464 -14.22 -1.64 12.26
CA ALA A 464 -15.05 -1.14 13.33
C ALA A 464 -14.48 0.13 13.99
N VAL A 465 -13.16 0.19 14.20
CA VAL A 465 -12.46 1.40 14.67
C VAL A 465 -12.66 2.56 13.69
N ALA A 466 -12.53 2.33 12.38
CA ALA A 466 -12.71 3.37 11.38
C ALA A 466 -14.15 3.91 11.33
N LEU A 467 -15.16 3.04 11.50
CA LEU A 467 -16.57 3.43 11.47
C LEU A 467 -16.97 4.35 12.63
N ASP A 468 -16.36 4.19 13.82
CA ASP A 468 -16.70 4.98 15.02
C ASP A 468 -16.51 6.50 14.81
N GLY A 469 -15.53 6.89 13.98
CA GLY A 469 -15.20 8.30 13.70
C GLY A 469 -15.50 8.78 12.28
N ILE A 470 -16.05 7.93 11.41
CA ILE A 470 -16.07 8.21 9.96
C ILE A 470 -16.90 9.43 9.56
N ALA A 471 -18.01 9.69 10.25
CA ALA A 471 -18.97 10.74 9.89
C ALA A 471 -18.51 12.16 10.23
N THR A 472 -17.61 12.32 11.22
CA THR A 472 -17.17 13.65 11.71
C THR A 472 -15.73 13.96 11.37
N ARG A 473 -15.09 13.07 10.60
CA ARG A 473 -13.64 13.09 10.36
C ARG A 473 -13.20 14.23 9.44
N HIS A 474 -12.00 14.72 9.74
CA HIS A 474 -11.18 15.50 8.85
C HIS A 474 -9.78 14.88 8.66
N ALA A 475 -9.43 14.48 7.43
CA ALA A 475 -8.16 13.83 7.16
C ALA A 475 -7.06 14.84 6.80
N SER A 476 -6.03 14.90 7.65
CA SER A 476 -4.87 15.76 7.43
C SER A 476 -4.06 15.38 6.19
N SER A 477 -3.27 16.33 5.68
CA SER A 477 -2.37 16.09 4.55
C SER A 477 -1.45 14.87 4.74
N MET A 478 -0.87 14.68 5.92
CA MET A 478 -0.04 13.49 6.21
C MET A 478 -0.84 12.20 6.23
N ASP A 479 -2.04 12.23 6.81
CA ASP A 479 -2.92 11.06 6.83
C ASP A 479 -3.28 10.62 5.41
N ARG A 480 -3.54 11.59 4.52
CA ARG A 480 -3.78 11.34 3.10
C ARG A 480 -2.54 10.79 2.40
N VAL A 481 -1.35 11.33 2.67
CA VAL A 481 -0.07 10.80 2.15
C VAL A 481 0.10 9.33 2.55
N GLU A 482 -0.10 9.01 3.83
CA GLU A 482 0.03 7.65 4.35
C GLU A 482 -0.99 6.68 3.73
N LEU A 483 -2.23 7.14 3.57
CA LEU A 483 -3.30 6.35 2.95
C LEU A 483 -2.96 6.02 1.49
N VAL A 484 -2.56 7.02 0.70
CA VAL A 484 -2.18 6.83 -0.71
C VAL A 484 -0.90 6.00 -0.82
N ALA A 485 0.14 6.30 -0.04
CA ALA A 485 1.40 5.56 -0.07
C ALA A 485 1.22 4.07 0.27
N SER A 486 0.29 3.76 1.19
CA SER A 486 -0.07 2.39 1.56
C SER A 486 -0.89 1.71 0.47
N ALA A 487 -1.88 2.40 -0.11
CA ALA A 487 -2.73 1.85 -1.17
C ALA A 487 -1.91 1.47 -2.43
N PHE A 488 -0.94 2.32 -2.80
CA PHE A 488 -0.11 2.13 -3.99
C PHE A 488 1.22 1.41 -3.72
N GLY A 489 1.52 1.09 -2.45
CA GLY A 489 2.69 0.31 -2.08
C GLY A 489 4.02 1.01 -2.33
N CYS A 490 4.09 2.34 -2.16
CA CYS A 490 5.32 3.12 -2.38
C CYS A 490 6.51 2.57 -1.55
N ARG A 491 6.21 2.05 -0.35
CA ARG A 491 7.17 1.43 0.57
C ARG A 491 7.74 0.08 0.12
N ASN A 492 7.23 -0.52 -0.96
CA ASN A 492 7.81 -1.75 -1.52
C ASN A 492 9.18 -1.50 -2.16
N CYS A 493 9.41 -0.27 -2.62
CA CYS A 493 10.61 0.14 -3.35
C CYS A 493 11.37 1.24 -2.62
N HIS A 494 10.63 2.19 -2.02
CA HIS A 494 11.23 3.28 -1.27
C HIS A 494 11.30 2.92 0.20
N GLU A 495 12.46 3.19 0.80
CA GLU A 495 12.45 3.44 2.24
C GLU A 495 11.78 4.80 2.41
N TRP A 496 10.70 4.78 3.16
CA TRP A 496 10.10 5.99 3.66
C TRP A 496 10.13 5.83 5.15
N HIS A 497 10.70 6.80 5.84
CA HIS A 497 10.40 6.90 7.23
C HIS A 497 10.98 5.73 8.04
N GLY A 498 12.16 5.23 7.66
CA GLY A 498 12.80 4.06 8.29
C GLY A 498 12.06 2.73 8.06
N TYR A 499 10.97 2.74 7.29
CA TYR A 499 10.16 1.58 6.95
C TYR A 499 10.13 1.34 5.44
N GLY A 500 9.95 0.09 5.04
CA GLY A 500 9.91 -0.30 3.64
C GLY A 500 11.29 -0.38 3.00
N GLY A 501 11.33 -0.12 1.69
CA GLY A 501 12.47 -0.41 0.84
C GLY A 501 12.56 -1.90 0.48
N PRO A 502 13.40 -2.25 -0.51
CA PRO A 502 13.61 -3.64 -0.86
C PRO A 502 14.33 -4.38 0.28
N ASP A 503 13.75 -5.51 0.70
CA ASP A 503 14.40 -6.45 1.61
C ASP A 503 15.67 -7.05 1.00
N GLU A 504 16.48 -7.72 1.83
CA GLU A 504 17.77 -8.31 1.44
C GLU A 504 17.71 -9.16 0.16
N ILE A 505 16.60 -9.87 -0.04
CA ILE A 505 16.42 -10.78 -1.16
C ILE A 505 16.02 -10.00 -2.41
N ARG A 506 15.09 -9.05 -2.30
CA ARG A 506 14.68 -8.21 -3.43
C ARG A 506 15.80 -7.29 -3.87
N ARG A 507 16.67 -6.83 -2.97
CA ARG A 507 17.81 -5.96 -3.27
C ARG A 507 18.67 -6.52 -4.40
N ALA A 508 18.83 -7.83 -4.52
CA ALA A 508 19.60 -8.46 -5.60
C ALA A 508 19.10 -8.11 -7.01
N TYR A 509 17.82 -7.78 -7.18
CA TYR A 509 17.23 -7.50 -8.48
C TYR A 509 17.21 -6.01 -8.85
N PHE A 510 17.55 -5.12 -7.92
CA PHE A 510 17.75 -3.69 -8.16
C PHE A 510 19.14 -3.46 -8.74
N GLN A 511 19.21 -3.40 -10.06
CA GLN A 511 20.44 -3.39 -10.84
C GLN A 511 20.61 -2.06 -11.58
N SER A 512 21.87 -1.72 -11.87
CA SER A 512 22.23 -0.70 -12.85
C SER A 512 22.48 -1.35 -14.23
N ASP A 513 22.43 -0.57 -15.30
CA ASP A 513 22.77 -1.02 -16.66
C ASP A 513 24.28 -1.17 -16.91
N GLY A 514 25.11 -0.82 -15.92
CA GLY A 514 26.57 -0.87 -15.97
C GLY A 514 27.23 0.42 -16.47
N ALA A 515 26.47 1.44 -16.85
CA ALA A 515 27.01 2.74 -17.27
C ALA A 515 27.60 3.55 -16.10
N ALA A 516 27.12 3.30 -14.88
CA ALA A 516 27.67 3.85 -13.64
C ALA A 516 27.51 2.82 -12.51
N ASP A 517 28.59 2.56 -11.78
CA ASP A 517 28.57 1.78 -10.54
C ASP A 517 28.84 2.73 -9.38
N VAL A 518 27.76 3.13 -8.70
CA VAL A 518 27.76 4.07 -7.56
C VAL A 518 27.37 3.34 -6.28
N GLY A 519 27.54 2.01 -6.24
CA GLY A 519 27.16 1.20 -5.09
C GLY A 519 25.64 1.11 -4.86
N ASP A 520 25.27 0.77 -3.63
CA ASP A 520 23.89 0.57 -3.19
C ASP A 520 23.06 1.86 -3.31
N GLU A 521 23.65 3.01 -2.98
CA GLU A 521 23.05 4.34 -3.11
C GLU A 521 22.70 4.68 -4.57
N GLY A 522 23.47 4.13 -5.53
CA GLY A 522 23.25 4.32 -6.94
C GLY A 522 22.10 3.50 -7.53
N ARG A 523 21.85 2.31 -6.99
CA ARG A 523 20.94 1.30 -7.58
C ARG A 523 19.58 1.17 -6.88
N PHE A 524 19.41 1.75 -5.69
CA PHE A 524 18.12 1.75 -5.00
C PHE A 524 17.32 3.02 -5.22
N PRO A 525 15.97 2.93 -5.24
CA PRO A 525 15.11 4.10 -5.18
C PRO A 525 15.49 5.01 -4.00
N PRO A 526 15.37 6.34 -4.15
CA PRO A 526 15.77 7.25 -3.09
C PRO A 526 14.86 7.08 -1.86
N ARG A 527 15.38 7.45 -0.70
CA ARG A 527 14.54 7.62 0.49
C ARG A 527 13.56 8.77 0.26
N LEU A 528 12.33 8.62 0.74
CA LEU A 528 11.28 9.64 0.61
C LEU A 528 11.21 10.61 1.79
N ASP A 529 12.06 10.46 2.79
CA ASP A 529 12.15 11.39 3.92
C ASP A 529 12.41 12.82 3.44
N HIS A 530 11.54 13.76 3.84
CA HIS A 530 11.65 15.18 3.49
C HIS A 530 11.65 15.50 2.00
N VAL A 531 11.06 14.64 1.18
CA VAL A 531 11.11 14.79 -0.27
C VAL A 531 10.31 16.00 -0.76
N GLY A 532 9.22 16.36 -0.08
CA GLY A 532 8.46 17.59 -0.32
C GLY A 532 9.24 18.86 0.02
N TRP A 533 10.14 18.79 1.01
CA TRP A 533 11.08 19.88 1.30
C TRP A 533 12.27 19.92 0.32
N LYS A 534 12.76 18.76 -0.11
CA LYS A 534 13.95 18.64 -0.96
C LYS A 534 13.67 18.92 -2.43
N LEU A 535 12.46 18.65 -2.92
CA LEU A 535 12.11 18.71 -4.33
C LEU A 535 10.96 19.68 -4.58
N LYS A 536 10.97 20.27 -5.79
CA LYS A 536 9.87 21.09 -6.30
C LYS A 536 8.63 20.23 -6.53
N THR A 537 7.44 20.74 -6.24
CA THR A 537 6.21 19.95 -6.45
C THR A 537 5.97 19.64 -7.92
N SER A 538 6.34 20.53 -8.86
CA SER A 538 6.27 20.24 -10.31
C SER A 538 7.21 19.12 -10.75
N TRP A 539 8.31 18.89 -10.03
CA TRP A 539 9.20 17.77 -10.27
C TRP A 539 8.65 16.48 -9.66
N LEU A 540 8.11 16.56 -8.44
CA LEU A 540 7.41 15.44 -7.81
C LEU A 540 6.25 14.94 -8.68
N GLU A 541 5.46 15.86 -9.26
CA GLU A 541 4.38 15.55 -10.19
C GLU A 541 4.90 14.72 -11.38
N LYS A 542 5.94 15.18 -12.08
CA LYS A 542 6.56 14.42 -13.19
C LYS A 542 7.07 13.04 -12.75
N VAL A 543 7.65 12.93 -11.57
CA VAL A 543 8.20 11.66 -11.08
C VAL A 543 7.08 10.68 -10.71
N VAL A 544 6.04 11.16 -10.02
CA VAL A 544 4.98 10.31 -9.47
C VAL A 544 3.92 10.00 -10.52
N HIS A 545 3.51 10.98 -11.32
CA HIS A 545 2.49 10.81 -12.36
C HIS A 545 3.06 10.16 -13.62
N ASP A 546 4.21 10.66 -14.11
CA ASP A 546 4.78 10.23 -15.41
C ASP A 546 5.93 9.21 -15.27
N GLY A 547 6.37 8.90 -14.06
CA GLY A 547 7.53 8.02 -13.83
C GLY A 547 8.85 8.62 -14.33
N ALA A 548 8.99 9.95 -14.32
CA ALA A 548 10.22 10.63 -14.70
C ALA A 548 11.40 10.18 -13.83
N ARG A 549 12.60 10.13 -14.43
CA ARG A 549 13.80 9.60 -13.77
C ARG A 549 14.99 10.55 -13.86
N ALA A 550 15.65 10.77 -12.72
CA ALA A 550 16.94 11.45 -12.64
C ALA A 550 18.14 10.52 -12.88
N ARG A 551 17.96 9.21 -12.64
CA ARG A 551 19.02 8.19 -12.75
C ARG A 551 18.70 7.23 -13.91
N PRO A 552 19.03 7.58 -15.16
CA PRO A 552 18.64 6.80 -16.34
C PRO A 552 19.31 5.43 -16.43
N TYR A 553 20.42 5.22 -15.70
CA TYR A 553 21.19 3.98 -15.63
C TYR A 553 20.57 2.92 -14.71
N MET A 554 19.60 3.27 -13.86
CA MET A 554 18.88 2.29 -13.05
C MET A 554 17.96 1.45 -13.92
N ARG A 555 17.99 0.12 -13.76
CA ARG A 555 17.05 -0.77 -14.45
C ARG A 555 15.66 -0.70 -13.86
N THR A 556 15.56 -0.56 -12.54
CA THR A 556 14.27 -0.36 -11.88
C THR A 556 13.70 1.00 -12.26
N ARG A 557 12.43 1.01 -12.67
CA ARG A 557 11.73 2.20 -13.15
C ARG A 557 10.76 2.69 -12.08
N MET A 558 10.71 4.00 -11.89
CA MET A 558 9.62 4.62 -11.13
C MET A 558 8.34 4.44 -11.95
N PRO A 559 7.27 3.87 -11.38
CA PRO A 559 6.02 3.73 -12.11
C PRO A 559 5.34 5.06 -12.35
N ALA A 560 4.53 5.13 -13.41
CA ALA A 560 3.71 6.28 -13.75
C ALA A 560 2.31 6.11 -13.18
N PHE A 561 2.06 6.60 -11.96
CA PHE A 561 0.77 6.38 -11.28
C PHE A 561 -0.37 7.21 -11.87
N GLY A 562 -0.06 8.29 -12.61
CA GLY A 562 -1.04 9.22 -13.15
C GLY A 562 -2.00 9.79 -12.09
N ASP A 563 -3.22 10.09 -12.51
CA ASP A 563 -4.26 10.67 -11.64
C ASP A 563 -4.69 9.79 -10.47
N ALA A 564 -4.32 8.50 -10.47
CA ALA A 564 -4.75 7.53 -9.45
C ALA A 564 -4.24 7.87 -8.04
N VAL A 565 -3.13 8.60 -7.93
CA VAL A 565 -2.56 9.08 -6.65
C VAL A 565 -3.01 10.50 -6.30
N GLY A 566 -3.88 11.11 -7.11
CA GLY A 566 -4.41 12.45 -6.90
C GLY A 566 -3.30 13.50 -6.70
N ASP A 567 -3.49 14.33 -5.67
CA ASP A 567 -2.61 15.47 -5.36
C ASP A 567 -1.41 15.10 -4.45
N LEU A 568 -0.98 13.82 -4.48
CA LEU A 568 0.13 13.33 -3.66
C LEU A 568 1.39 14.24 -3.70
N PRO A 569 1.85 14.78 -4.85
CA PRO A 569 3.00 15.68 -4.90
C PRO A 569 2.89 16.90 -3.98
N ASN A 570 1.73 17.56 -3.96
CA ASN A 570 1.52 18.74 -3.11
C ASN A 570 1.26 18.33 -1.65
N LEU A 571 0.57 17.21 -1.43
CA LEU A 571 0.37 16.65 -0.09
C LEU A 571 1.70 16.30 0.58
N MET A 572 2.67 15.75 -0.16
CA MET A 572 4.02 15.47 0.38
C MET A 572 4.76 16.75 0.79
N ALA A 573 4.59 17.86 0.06
CA ALA A 573 5.14 19.15 0.46
C ALA A 573 4.50 19.67 1.76
N LEU A 574 3.18 19.62 1.85
CA LEU A 574 2.42 20.04 3.04
C LEU A 574 2.73 19.18 4.27
N ALA A 575 2.86 17.89 4.06
CA ALA A 575 3.28 16.91 5.05
C ALA A 575 4.66 17.30 5.61
N ASP A 576 5.62 17.64 4.75
CA ASP A 576 6.97 18.08 5.12
C ASP A 576 7.06 19.51 5.69
N GLY A 577 5.93 20.16 5.94
CA GLY A 577 5.89 21.49 6.52
C GLY A 577 6.38 22.57 5.55
N VAL A 578 6.13 22.41 4.25
CA VAL A 578 6.41 23.43 3.24
C VAL A 578 5.19 23.68 2.33
N HIS A 579 5.06 24.91 1.85
CA HIS A 579 4.01 25.23 0.88
C HIS A 579 4.29 24.56 -0.46
N PRO A 580 3.28 23.97 -1.11
CA PRO A 580 3.39 23.47 -2.46
C PRO A 580 3.90 24.54 -3.43
N GLY A 581 4.76 24.13 -4.34
CA GLY A 581 5.29 24.98 -5.39
C GLY A 581 6.72 24.66 -5.75
N ASP A 582 7.28 25.54 -6.58
CA ASP A 582 8.62 25.38 -7.15
C ASP A 582 9.70 26.17 -6.40
N GLY A 583 9.32 26.78 -5.26
CA GLY A 583 10.18 27.58 -4.40
C GLY A 583 10.87 28.75 -5.11
N ALA A 584 11.87 29.33 -4.44
CA ALA A 584 12.86 30.21 -5.07
C ALA A 584 13.80 29.39 -5.96
N GLU A 585 14.49 30.02 -6.93
CA GLU A 585 15.55 29.34 -7.68
C GLU A 585 16.56 28.71 -6.71
N GLY A 586 16.96 27.46 -6.99
CA GLY A 586 17.96 26.76 -6.19
C GLY A 586 19.26 27.57 -6.14
N PRO A 587 20.11 27.36 -5.13
CA PRO A 587 21.41 28.04 -5.07
C PRO A 587 22.17 27.83 -6.38
N GLU A 588 22.77 28.89 -6.92
CA GLU A 588 23.66 28.74 -8.07
C GLU A 588 24.79 27.78 -7.69
N SER A 589 24.89 26.67 -8.42
CA SER A 589 25.97 25.70 -8.22
C SER A 589 27.29 26.37 -8.59
N THR A 590 28.11 26.66 -7.58
CA THR A 590 29.43 27.26 -7.77
C THR A 590 30.52 26.19 -7.82
N PRO A 591 31.65 26.43 -8.50
CA PRO A 591 32.78 25.49 -8.52
C PRO A 591 33.27 25.08 -7.13
N ASP A 592 33.19 25.97 -6.15
CA ASP A 592 33.60 25.70 -4.76
C ASP A 592 32.60 24.77 -4.04
N LEU A 593 31.30 24.93 -4.29
CA LEU A 593 30.28 24.02 -3.78
C LEU A 593 30.41 22.63 -4.40
N VAL A 594 30.56 22.57 -5.73
CA VAL A 594 30.77 21.30 -6.45
C VAL A 594 32.06 20.62 -6.00
N GLY A 595 33.14 21.39 -5.79
CA GLY A 595 34.41 20.89 -5.26
C GLY A 595 34.32 20.35 -3.83
N ALA A 596 33.36 20.83 -3.04
CA ALA A 596 33.03 20.32 -1.71
C ALA A 596 31.98 19.19 -1.72
N GLY A 597 31.57 18.71 -2.91
CA GLY A 597 30.55 17.67 -3.05
C GLY A 597 29.13 18.15 -2.70
N ARG A 598 28.85 19.44 -2.82
CA ARG A 598 27.54 20.05 -2.55
C ARG A 598 27.04 20.72 -3.83
N THR A 599 25.75 20.60 -4.12
CA THR A 599 25.12 21.32 -5.24
C THR A 599 24.45 22.58 -4.77
#